data_AF-A0A920Q4C1-F1
#
_entry.id   AF-A0A920Q4C1-F1
#
_cell.length_a   1.000
_cell.length_b   1.000
_cell.length_c   1.000
_cell.angle_alpha   90.00
_cell.angle_beta   90.00
_cell.angle_gamma   90.00
#
_symmetry.space_group_name_H-M   'P 1'
#
loop_
_entity.id
_entity.type
_entity.pdbx_description
1 polymer ?
#
loop_
_entity_poly.entity_id
_entity_poly.type
_entity_poly.pdbx_seq_one_letter_code
_entity_poly.pdbx_strand_id
1 'polypeptide(L)'
;MAQADPNTCPHCGSPSTAVTFGFNPQRMNNDETIIHDCLFACADCDGQWAAMGFVMIARRAGGQPSMQAQEALAKAVAAAEELRIEPLDQEGNPI
;
A
#
# COMPACT_ATOMS: atom_id res chain seq x y z
N MET A 1 18.40 7.60 -8.84
CA MET A 1 17.28 8.16 -8.04
C MET A 1 16.81 7.03 -7.15
N ALA A 2 16.69 7.25 -5.84
CA ALA A 2 16.18 6.21 -4.95
C ALA A 2 14.73 5.92 -5.36
N GLN A 3 14.42 4.65 -5.63
CA GLN A 3 13.06 4.24 -5.95
C GLN A 3 12.21 4.41 -4.69
N ALA A 4 11.03 5.02 -4.84
CA ALA A 4 10.07 5.14 -3.75
C ALA A 4 9.79 3.76 -3.13
N ASP A 5 9.90 3.64 -1.81
CA ASP A 5 9.59 2.42 -1.06
C ASP A 5 8.54 2.74 0.00
N PRO A 6 7.32 2.20 -0.13
CA PRO A 6 6.24 2.47 0.81
C PRO A 6 6.42 1.70 2.12
N ASN A 7 7.32 0.72 2.18
CA ASN A 7 7.55 -0.10 3.38
C ASN A 7 8.62 0.48 4.31
N THR A 8 9.24 1.60 3.94
CA THR A 8 10.17 2.34 4.79
C THR A 8 9.53 3.66 5.20
N CYS A 9 9.45 3.91 6.50
CA CYS A 9 8.84 5.13 7.02
C CYS A 9 9.61 6.37 6.51
N PRO A 10 8.96 7.32 5.83
CA PRO A 10 9.62 8.52 5.33
C PRO A 10 9.99 9.51 6.45
N HIS A 11 9.40 9.37 7.64
CA HIS A 11 9.67 10.25 8.79
C HIS A 11 10.93 9.86 9.56
N CYS A 12 11.12 8.56 9.82
CA CYS A 12 12.21 8.07 10.68
C CYS A 12 13.11 6.99 10.04
N GLY A 13 12.80 6.53 8.83
CA GLY A 13 13.55 5.48 8.13
C GLY A 13 13.32 4.06 8.64
N SER A 14 12.40 3.85 9.59
CA SER A 14 12.11 2.51 10.11
C SER A 14 11.38 1.63 9.08
N PRO A 15 11.72 0.33 8.96
CA PRO A 15 10.95 -0.62 8.17
C PRO A 15 9.72 -1.18 8.93
N SER A 16 9.51 -0.78 10.19
CA SER A 16 8.39 -1.21 11.03
C SER A 16 7.11 -0.48 10.61
N THR A 17 6.56 -0.88 9.47
CA THR A 17 5.45 -0.19 8.80
C THR A 17 4.30 -1.15 8.52
N ALA A 18 3.08 -0.61 8.47
CA ALA A 18 1.89 -1.38 8.12
C ALA A 18 0.91 -0.53 7.33
N VAL A 19 0.18 -1.18 6.42
CA VAL A 19 -0.98 -0.58 5.75
C VAL A 19 -2.13 -0.48 6.75
N THR A 20 -2.68 0.73 6.89
CA THR A 20 -3.81 1.01 7.79
C THR A 20 -5.12 1.17 7.03
N PHE A 21 -5.06 1.71 5.81
CA PHE A 21 -6.22 1.92 4.97
C PHE A 21 -5.88 1.72 3.49
N GLY A 22 -6.90 1.41 2.69
CA GLY A 22 -6.75 1.15 1.27
C GLY A 22 -7.96 1.62 0.48
N PHE A 23 -7.73 2.14 -0.72
CA PHE A 23 -8.77 2.71 -1.56
C PHE A 23 -9.06 1.82 -2.78
N ASN A 24 -10.19 2.11 -3.43
CA ASN A 24 -10.66 1.42 -4.63
C ASN A 24 -10.58 -0.12 -4.54
N PRO A 25 -11.20 -0.75 -3.52
CA PRO A 25 -11.11 -2.19 -3.33
C PRO A 25 -11.84 -2.92 -4.46
N GLN A 26 -11.12 -3.82 -5.14
CA GLN A 26 -11.67 -4.69 -6.17
C GLN A 26 -11.60 -6.14 -5.71
N ARG A 27 -12.76 -6.71 -5.34
CA ARG A 27 -12.84 -8.10 -4.87
C ARG A 27 -12.56 -9.06 -6.02
N MET A 28 -11.60 -9.97 -5.82
CA MET A 28 -11.24 -11.00 -6.81
C MET A 28 -12.04 -12.27 -6.58
N ASN A 29 -12.09 -12.71 -5.32
CA ASN A 29 -12.81 -13.91 -4.88
C ASN A 29 -13.24 -13.76 -3.40
N ASN A 30 -13.51 -14.86 -2.71
CA ASN A 30 -13.97 -14.80 -1.32
C ASN A 30 -12.90 -14.38 -0.30
N ASP A 31 -11.63 -14.58 -0.64
CA ASP A 31 -10.52 -14.39 0.29
C ASP A 31 -9.61 -13.23 -0.11
N GLU A 32 -9.68 -12.77 -1.36
CA GLU A 32 -8.68 -11.88 -1.96
C GLU A 32 -9.31 -10.64 -2.58
N THR A 33 -8.69 -9.48 -2.34
CA THR A 33 -9.12 -8.17 -2.84
C THR A 33 -7.89 -7.37 -3.26
N ILE A 34 -7.95 -6.76 -4.45
CA ILE A 34 -6.95 -5.79 -4.88
C ILE A 34 -7.28 -4.44 -4.25
N ILE A 35 -6.27 -3.76 -3.73
CA ILE A 35 -6.37 -2.45 -3.08
C ILE A 35 -5.34 -1.52 -3.71
N HIS A 36 -5.74 -0.25 -3.88
CA HIS A 36 -4.91 0.81 -4.45
C HIS A 36 -4.67 1.93 -3.42
N ASP A 37 -3.64 2.73 -3.67
CA ASP A 37 -3.38 4.02 -3.02
C ASP A 37 -3.35 3.96 -1.48
N CYS A 38 -2.66 2.99 -0.91
CA CYS A 38 -2.76 2.68 0.52
C CYS A 38 -2.23 3.80 1.44
N LEU A 39 -2.85 3.93 2.62
CA LEU A 39 -2.27 4.65 3.76
C LEU A 39 -1.42 3.69 4.59
N PHE A 40 -0.28 4.18 5.03
CA PHE A 40 0.64 3.47 5.90
C PHE A 40 0.82 4.23 7.22
N ALA A 41 1.17 3.48 8.26
CA ALA A 41 1.64 4.01 9.53
C ALA A 41 2.94 3.31 9.96
N CYS A 42 3.78 4.03 10.67
CA CYS A 42 4.99 3.51 11.30
C CYS A 42 4.70 3.16 12.76
N ALA A 43 5.05 1.93 13.16
CA ALA A 43 4.87 1.50 14.55
C ALA A 43 5.87 2.12 15.53
N ASP A 44 6.96 2.71 15.03
CA ASP A 44 8.04 3.25 15.89
C ASP A 44 7.91 4.75 16.18
N CYS A 45 7.34 5.52 15.24
CA CYS A 45 7.21 6.98 15.37
C CYS A 45 5.79 7.50 15.17
N ASP A 46 4.81 6.60 14.97
CA ASP A 46 3.40 6.90 14.67
C ASP A 46 3.17 7.77 13.42
N GLY A 47 4.22 8.05 12.64
CA GLY A 47 4.13 8.82 11.40
C GLY A 47 3.30 8.09 10.35
N GLN A 48 2.54 8.85 9.56
CA GLN A 48 1.66 8.35 8.51
C GLN A 48 2.08 8.88 7.14
N TRP A 49 1.79 8.12 6.08
CA TRP A 49 2.01 8.55 4.70
C TRP A 49 1.02 7.86 3.75
N ALA A 50 0.68 8.54 2.66
CA ALA A 50 -0.03 7.95 1.53
C ALA A 50 0.97 7.40 0.51
N ALA A 51 0.70 6.20 0.01
CA ALA A 51 1.46 5.56 -1.06
C ALA A 51 0.61 5.51 -2.34
N MET A 52 0.58 6.64 -3.06
CA MET A 52 -0.17 6.79 -4.32
C MET A 52 0.46 5.93 -5.42
N GLY A 53 -0.36 5.22 -6.20
CA GLY A 53 0.11 4.26 -7.19
C GLY A 53 0.55 2.91 -6.59
N PHE A 54 0.52 2.74 -5.26
CA PHE A 54 0.75 1.44 -4.63
C PHE A 54 -0.44 0.53 -4.85
N VAL A 55 -0.16 -0.74 -5.20
CA VAL A 55 -1.19 -1.76 -5.38
C VAL A 55 -0.79 -3.01 -4.62
N MET A 56 -1.76 -3.61 -3.91
CA MET A 56 -1.54 -4.85 -3.18
C MET A 56 -2.73 -5.80 -3.23
N ILE A 57 -2.48 -7.06 -2.88
CA ILE A 57 -3.52 -8.05 -2.63
C ILE A 57 -3.73 -8.13 -1.11
N ALA A 58 -4.89 -7.68 -0.63
CA ALA A 58 -5.35 -7.96 0.72
C ALA A 58 -6.00 -9.35 0.78
N ARG A 59 -5.61 -10.15 1.78
CA ARG A 59 -6.01 -11.56 1.89
C ARG A 59 -6.46 -11.88 3.31
N ARG A 60 -7.57 -12.63 3.43
CA ARG A 60 -8.07 -13.11 4.74
C ARG A 60 -7.30 -14.33 5.23
N ALA A 61 -6.96 -15.23 4.31
CA ALA A 61 -6.21 -16.46 4.59
C ALA A 61 -4.73 -16.29 4.25
N GLY A 62 -3.87 -16.99 4.98
CA GLY A 62 -2.44 -17.11 4.66
C GLY A 62 -2.18 -17.89 3.36
N GLY A 63 -0.91 -18.14 3.04
CA GLY A 63 -0.49 -18.92 1.87
C GLY A 63 -0.18 -18.07 0.63
N GLN A 64 -0.15 -18.65 -0.56
CA GLN A 64 0.11 -17.92 -1.80
C GLN A 64 -1.18 -17.34 -2.41
N PRO A 65 -1.13 -16.13 -3.00
CA PRO A 65 -2.28 -15.57 -3.70
C PRO A 65 -2.72 -16.45 -4.88
N SER A 66 -4.01 -16.48 -5.20
CA SER A 66 -4.51 -17.21 -6.38
C SER A 66 -3.93 -16.64 -7.68
N MET A 67 -3.89 -17.46 -8.73
CA MET A 67 -3.47 -17.01 -10.07
C MET A 67 -4.29 -15.82 -10.57
N GLN A 68 -5.61 -15.83 -10.32
CA GLN A 68 -6.50 -14.73 -10.67
C GLN A 68 -6.07 -13.42 -9.98
N ALA A 69 -5.77 -13.47 -8.69
CA ALA A 69 -5.34 -12.29 -7.94
C ALA A 69 -3.95 -11.81 -8.38
N GLN A 70 -3.02 -12.72 -8.71
CA GLN A 70 -1.70 -12.36 -9.25
C GLN A 70 -1.80 -11.68 -10.61
N GLU A 71 -2.64 -12.20 -11.52
CA GLU A 71 -2.86 -11.58 -12.83
C GLU A 71 -3.54 -10.21 -12.71
N ALA A 72 -4.52 -10.09 -11.81
CA ALA A 72 -5.18 -8.82 -11.53
C ALA A 72 -4.20 -7.80 -10.93
N LEU A 73 -3.34 -8.23 -10.00
CA LEU A 73 -2.28 -7.39 -9.45
C LEU A 73 -1.34 -6.90 -10.55
N ALA A 74 -0.86 -7.79 -11.42
CA ALA A 74 0.04 -7.40 -12.52
C ALA A 74 -0.60 -6.36 -13.45
N LYS A 75 -1.89 -6.54 -13.80
CA LYS A 75 -2.64 -5.56 -14.61
C LYS A 75 -2.83 -4.23 -13.88
N ALA A 76 -3.15 -4.28 -12.60
CA ALA A 76 -3.37 -3.09 -11.78
C ALA A 76 -2.06 -2.30 -11.61
N VAL A 77 -0.93 -2.97 -11.33
CA VAL A 77 0.40 -2.35 -11.26
C VAL A 77 0.79 -1.72 -12.59
N ALA A 78 0.50 -2.36 -13.72
CA ALA A 78 0.79 -1.80 -15.05
C ALA A 78 -0.09 -0.58 -15.41
N ALA A 79 -1.28 -0.48 -14.81
CA ALA A 79 -2.21 0.63 -15.02
C ALA A 79 -2.07 1.75 -13.97
N ALA A 80 -1.40 1.47 -12.84
CA ALA A 80 -1.20 2.41 -11.77
C ALA A 80 -0.26 3.55 -12.20
N GLU A 81 -0.47 4.71 -11.58
CA GLU A 81 0.47 5.82 -11.68
C GLU A 81 1.84 5.45 -11.08
N GLU A 82 2.85 6.25 -11.37
CA GLU A 82 4.16 6.12 -10.71
C GLU A 82 3.98 6.21 -9.19
N LEU A 83 4.65 5.31 -8.47
CA LEU A 83 4.60 5.26 -7.02
C LEU A 83 5.13 6.57 -6.41
N ARG A 84 4.29 7.23 -5.63
CA ARG A 84 4.62 8.46 -4.89
C ARG A 84 4.33 8.27 -3.41
N ILE A 85 5.27 8.70 -2.58
CA ILE A 85 5.14 8.69 -1.11
C ILE A 85 4.88 10.12 -0.66
N GLU A 86 3.75 10.33 0.01
CA GLU A 86 3.33 11.62 0.54
C GLU A 86 3.21 11.50 2.07
N PRO A 87 4.22 11.97 2.84
CA PRO A 87 4.13 12.02 4.29
C PRO A 87 2.95 12.91 4.73
N LEU A 88 2.30 12.52 5.83
CA LEU A 88 1.14 13.21 6.37
C LEU A 88 1.41 13.76 7.79
N ASP A 89 0.73 14.84 8.15
CA ASP A 89 0.64 15.35 9.52
C ASP A 89 -0.33 14.51 10.37
N GLN A 90 -0.51 14.91 11.64
CA GLN A 90 -1.40 14.22 12.58
C GLN A 90 -2.90 14.34 12.22
N GLU A 91 -3.26 15.32 11.39
CA GLU A 91 -4.62 15.55 10.90
C GLU A 91 -4.87 14.80 9.58
N GLY A 92 -3.83 14.17 9.00
CA GLY A 92 -3.89 13.46 7.73
C GLY A 92 -3.68 14.34 6.50
N ASN A 93 -3.16 15.57 6.66
CA ASN A 93 -2.83 16.46 5.55
C ASN A 93 -1.38 16.26 5.09
N PRO A 94 -1.07 16.45 3.80
CA PRO A 94 0.30 16.43 3.30
C PRO A 94 1.20 17.47 3.98
N ILE A 95 2.45 17.09 4.28
CA ILE A 95 3.49 17.98 4.86
C ILE A 95 4.58 18.40 3.88
#